data_AF-A0A8J3HG78-F1
#
_entry.id   AF-A0A8J3HG78-F1
#
_cell.length_a   1.000
_cell.length_b   1.000
_cell.length_c   1.000
_cell.angle_alpha   90.00
_cell.angle_beta   90.00
_cell.angle_gamma   90.00
#
_symmetry.space_group_name_H-M   'P 1'
#
loop_
_entity.id
_entity.type
_entity.pdbx_description
1 polymer ?
#
loop_
_entity_poly.entity_id
_entity_poly.type
_entity_poly.pdbx_seq_one_letter_code
_entity_poly.pdbx_strand_id
1 'polypeptide(L)'
;MATFRVDDVEPVTGALPTVRLSGLYPEALLIGGDPDRALLEPDGVDPLLSAVARAFAEHRPLVLSPDAVWLTIARGVAQHVRLHAERLRPMLVGHPGRKRLTVPVGGPLPVDAASWQHLAEQFGKLLAAEVTDADLFECDFSTSTDVERMAGRIVLLDAYSPYFSQWAVCVCGIPSITLTGTVEDWRRIRARVDRLAAFDLDGWCRSLAPIADQFVRAAGGDVDRAFWRRIYNPGDAYGGEVATGWAARFYPYLDRLGVLDHPNPLLELPLDEPRDIAADEGRYHGPGVRTSEVPAILSRAVVEVNDRVGGDNRAVALHGGLVGVVQDGDGALRPVAGWHLAPAPVDIDDVLDRIAAEHDIEPLTHDWYTGTREVVALYRRLGAVSLFGGAWRLVPPELLRVIDYGAADRYDFLMAVFDLPDGRVLGYLVDGRTETTYWAAVRPVAQQNPDGTPAPLERMAEAPAAVPVYGTSLAFLLNAALDSGGDIAHVETERLDAVLARLNS
;
A
#
# COMPACT_ATOMS: atom_id res chain seq x y z
N MET A 1 9.70 -27.04 4.07
CA MET A 1 8.40 -26.84 4.74
C MET A 1 8.45 -27.54 6.08
N ALA A 2 8.03 -26.86 7.16
CA ALA A 2 7.99 -27.38 8.51
C ALA A 2 6.72 -26.86 9.22
N THR A 3 6.07 -27.70 10.02
CA THR A 3 4.82 -27.36 10.72
C THR A 3 4.95 -27.70 12.20
N PHE A 4 4.52 -26.80 13.07
CA PHE A 4 4.63 -26.98 14.52
C PHE A 4 3.44 -26.36 15.26
N ARG A 5 3.05 -26.97 16.39
CA ARG A 5 2.06 -26.39 17.31
C ARG A 5 2.65 -25.23 18.10
N VAL A 6 1.82 -24.22 18.36
CA VAL A 6 2.21 -23.01 19.11
C VAL A 6 1.38 -22.92 20.39
N ASP A 7 0.11 -22.52 20.29
CA ASP A 7 -0.84 -22.50 21.42
C ASP A 7 -1.65 -23.79 21.50
N ASP A 8 -2.21 -24.06 22.69
CA ASP A 8 -2.97 -25.28 22.98
C ASP A 8 -4.48 -24.96 22.88
N VAL A 9 -4.92 -24.72 21.64
CA VAL A 9 -6.30 -24.36 21.27
C VAL A 9 -6.79 -25.26 20.12
N GLU A 10 -8.09 -25.48 20.02
CA GLU A 10 -8.67 -26.36 19.00
C GLU A 10 -8.77 -25.63 17.64
N PRO A 11 -8.31 -26.22 16.51
CA PRO A 11 -8.24 -25.49 15.24
C PRO A 11 -9.60 -25.25 14.58
N VAL A 12 -9.93 -23.99 14.28
CA VAL A 12 -11.18 -23.64 13.57
C VAL A 12 -11.02 -23.77 12.05
N THR A 13 -11.68 -24.78 11.47
CA THR A 13 -11.61 -25.12 10.04
C THR A 13 -12.67 -24.46 9.17
N GLY A 14 -13.72 -23.86 9.78
CA GLY A 14 -14.89 -23.33 9.07
C GLY A 14 -14.55 -22.25 8.03
N ALA A 15 -15.18 -22.33 6.85
CA ALA A 15 -14.94 -21.43 5.72
C ALA A 15 -15.30 -19.96 6.05
N LEU A 16 -14.55 -19.03 5.47
CA LEU A 16 -14.73 -17.59 5.61
C LEU A 16 -15.30 -16.93 4.34
N PRO A 17 -15.91 -15.73 4.44
CA PRO A 17 -16.31 -14.93 3.28
C PRO A 17 -15.12 -14.59 2.37
N THR A 18 -15.33 -14.68 1.05
CA THR A 18 -14.28 -14.49 0.05
C THR A 18 -14.73 -13.68 -1.17
N VAL A 19 -13.78 -12.93 -1.73
CA VAL A 19 -13.88 -12.19 -2.98
C VAL A 19 -12.80 -12.67 -3.95
N ARG A 20 -13.02 -12.49 -5.26
CA ARG A 20 -12.01 -12.82 -6.29
C ARG A 20 -10.95 -11.72 -6.34
N LEU A 21 -9.68 -12.08 -6.58
CA LEU A 21 -8.58 -11.12 -6.79
C LEU A 21 -8.91 -10.06 -7.87
N SER A 22 -9.54 -10.46 -8.97
CA SER A 22 -10.03 -9.55 -10.02
C SER A 22 -11.12 -8.58 -9.57
N GLY A 23 -11.88 -8.92 -8.53
CA GLY A 23 -12.90 -8.04 -7.94
C GLY A 23 -12.35 -6.95 -7.03
N LEU A 24 -11.07 -7.03 -6.64
CA LEU A 24 -10.40 -5.99 -5.82
C LEU A 24 -9.81 -4.85 -6.65
N TYR A 25 -9.54 -5.09 -7.94
CA TYR A 25 -8.83 -4.17 -8.83
C TYR A 25 -9.54 -4.09 -10.20
N PRO A 26 -10.79 -3.58 -10.27
CA PRO A 26 -11.59 -3.56 -11.50
C PRO A 26 -10.98 -2.70 -12.62
N GLU A 27 -10.12 -1.74 -12.28
CA GLU A 27 -9.33 -0.91 -13.19
C GLU A 27 -8.04 -1.57 -13.71
N ALA A 28 -7.71 -2.78 -13.27
CA ALA A 28 -6.49 -3.48 -13.69
C ALA A 28 -6.53 -3.92 -15.17
N LEU A 29 -5.57 -3.42 -15.95
CA LEU A 29 -5.27 -3.84 -17.31
C LEU A 29 -4.73 -5.28 -17.35
N LEU A 30 -3.95 -5.67 -16.34
CA LEU A 30 -3.37 -7.01 -16.17
C LEU A 30 -3.27 -7.35 -14.67
N ILE A 31 -3.46 -8.62 -14.33
CA ILE A 31 -3.26 -9.15 -12.97
C ILE A 31 -2.22 -10.28 -13.02
N GLY A 32 -1.19 -10.16 -12.19
CA GLY A 32 -0.14 -11.14 -12.00
C GLY A 32 -0.50 -12.19 -10.97
N GLY A 33 -1.11 -13.28 -11.43
CA GLY A 33 -1.51 -14.41 -10.59
C GLY A 33 -2.69 -15.16 -11.20
N ASP A 34 -3.50 -15.76 -10.34
CA ASP A 34 -4.80 -16.32 -10.68
C ASP A 34 -5.88 -15.25 -10.39
N PRO A 35 -6.55 -14.67 -11.40
CA PRO A 35 -7.50 -13.57 -11.21
C PRO A 35 -8.84 -14.03 -10.59
N ASP A 36 -9.16 -15.33 -10.65
CA ASP A 36 -10.34 -15.93 -10.03
C ASP A 36 -10.06 -16.45 -8.61
N ARG A 37 -8.80 -16.35 -8.15
CA ARG A 37 -8.37 -16.76 -6.81
C ARG A 37 -9.25 -16.11 -5.74
N ALA A 38 -9.91 -16.96 -4.96
CA ALA A 38 -10.62 -16.55 -3.76
C ALA A 38 -9.64 -16.05 -2.69
N LEU A 39 -9.77 -14.79 -2.33
CA LEU A 39 -9.13 -14.12 -1.20
C LEU A 39 -10.18 -13.88 -0.12
N LEU A 40 -9.80 -13.84 1.15
CA LEU A 40 -10.68 -13.35 2.21
C LEU A 40 -11.13 -11.92 1.91
N GLU A 41 -12.36 -11.58 2.29
CA GLU A 41 -12.84 -10.19 2.28
C GLU A 41 -11.86 -9.27 3.04
N PRO A 42 -11.28 -8.24 2.39
CA PRO A 42 -10.27 -7.38 3.03
C PRO A 42 -10.86 -6.53 4.16
N ASP A 43 -10.13 -6.48 5.28
CA ASP A 43 -10.38 -5.63 6.44
C ASP A 43 -9.65 -4.28 6.38
N GLY A 44 -8.90 -4.04 5.30
CA GLY A 44 -8.06 -2.86 5.10
C GLY A 44 -6.66 -2.96 5.74
N VAL A 45 -6.35 -4.04 6.46
CA VAL A 45 -5.09 -4.26 7.18
C VAL A 45 -4.08 -4.99 6.29
N ASP A 46 -2.78 -4.71 6.42
CA ASP A 46 -1.71 -5.43 5.68
C ASP A 46 -1.91 -6.96 5.80
N PRO A 47 -1.94 -7.71 4.68
CA PRO A 47 -2.38 -9.10 4.71
C PRO A 47 -1.55 -10.04 5.61
N LEU A 48 -0.29 -9.72 5.91
CA LEU A 48 0.48 -10.50 6.89
C LEU A 48 -0.05 -10.27 8.30
N LEU A 49 -0.31 -9.02 8.68
CA LEU A 49 -0.88 -8.69 9.99
C LEU A 49 -2.34 -9.16 10.12
N SER A 50 -3.16 -9.02 9.07
CA SER A 50 -4.54 -9.54 9.05
C SER A 50 -4.55 -11.06 9.26
N ALA A 51 -3.75 -11.83 8.49
CA ALA A 51 -3.67 -13.28 8.67
C ALA A 51 -3.22 -13.70 10.07
N VAL A 52 -2.21 -13.01 10.64
CA VAL A 52 -1.71 -13.27 12.00
C VAL A 52 -2.77 -12.92 13.06
N ALA A 53 -3.41 -11.76 12.95
CA ALA A 53 -4.43 -11.30 13.88
C ALA A 53 -5.64 -12.24 13.91
N ARG A 54 -6.14 -12.61 12.72
CA ARG A 54 -7.28 -13.51 12.56
C ARG A 54 -6.95 -14.94 12.96
N ALA A 55 -5.74 -15.43 12.66
CA ALA A 55 -5.32 -16.75 13.14
C ALA A 55 -5.30 -16.84 14.67
N PHE A 56 -4.85 -15.77 15.34
CA PHE A 56 -4.80 -15.69 16.81
C PHE A 56 -6.18 -15.50 17.46
N ALA A 57 -7.05 -14.68 16.86
CA ALA A 57 -8.38 -14.39 17.38
C ALA A 57 -9.41 -15.50 17.09
N GLU A 58 -9.35 -16.12 15.91
CA GLU A 58 -10.27 -17.18 15.45
C GLU A 58 -9.71 -18.61 15.67
N HIS A 59 -8.59 -18.78 16.40
CA HIS A 59 -7.90 -20.07 16.62
C HIS A 59 -7.63 -20.86 15.32
N ARG A 60 -7.12 -20.21 14.27
CA ARG A 60 -6.85 -20.86 12.97
C ARG A 60 -5.37 -21.17 12.78
N PRO A 61 -5.01 -22.26 12.09
CA PRO A 61 -3.63 -22.46 11.67
C PRO A 61 -3.15 -21.30 10.78
N LEU A 62 -1.84 -21.02 10.79
CA LEU A 62 -1.23 -19.94 10.01
C LEU A 62 -0.12 -20.49 9.11
N VAL A 63 -0.10 -20.09 7.84
CA VAL A 63 0.97 -20.44 6.90
C VAL A 63 1.76 -19.19 6.51
N LEU A 64 3.07 -19.22 6.74
CA LEU A 64 4.00 -18.16 6.36
C LEU A 64 4.94 -18.65 5.26
N SER A 65 5.22 -17.77 4.29
CA SER A 65 6.21 -18.01 3.24
C SER A 65 7.39 -17.05 3.34
N PRO A 66 8.58 -17.44 2.84
CA PRO A 66 9.72 -16.54 2.71
C PRO A 66 9.33 -15.26 1.96
N ASP A 67 8.57 -15.38 0.87
CA ASP A 67 8.15 -14.25 0.05
C ASP A 67 7.20 -13.31 0.78
N ALA A 68 6.25 -13.83 1.57
CA ALA A 68 5.32 -12.98 2.32
C ALA A 68 6.04 -12.15 3.39
N VAL A 69 6.89 -12.79 4.20
CA VAL A 69 7.71 -12.11 5.22
C VAL A 69 8.68 -11.13 4.57
N TRP A 70 9.32 -11.51 3.46
CA TRP A 70 10.26 -10.63 2.77
C TRP A 70 9.59 -9.45 2.07
N LEU A 71 8.39 -9.61 1.50
CA LEU A 71 7.65 -8.50 0.86
C LEU A 71 7.17 -7.47 1.88
N THR A 72 6.71 -7.88 3.07
CA THR A 72 6.38 -6.94 4.15
C THR A 72 7.62 -6.14 4.60
N ILE A 73 8.76 -6.81 4.76
CA ILE A 73 10.04 -6.12 5.07
C ILE A 73 10.46 -5.19 3.90
N ALA A 74 10.39 -5.63 2.65
CA ALA A 74 10.77 -4.83 1.49
C ALA A 74 9.88 -3.58 1.33
N ARG A 75 8.58 -3.68 1.62
CA ARG A 75 7.64 -2.55 1.70
C ARG A 75 8.11 -1.52 2.72
N GLY A 76 8.48 -1.95 3.93
CA GLY A 76 9.00 -1.06 4.98
C GLY A 76 10.30 -0.33 4.59
N VAL A 77 11.20 -1.00 3.86
CA VAL A 77 12.42 -0.37 3.30
C VAL A 77 12.06 0.66 2.23
N ALA A 78 11.19 0.31 1.27
CA ALA A 78 10.77 1.23 0.21
C ALA A 78 10.08 2.49 0.77
N GLN A 79 9.34 2.34 1.87
CA GLN A 79 8.75 3.45 2.61
C GLN A 79 9.81 4.31 3.31
N HIS A 80 10.77 3.72 4.01
CA HIS A 80 11.88 4.47 4.64
C HIS A 80 12.62 5.33 3.63
N VAL A 81 12.95 4.76 2.46
CA VAL A 81 13.62 5.47 1.36
C VAL A 81 12.78 6.64 0.86
N ARG A 82 11.46 6.47 0.69
CA ARG A 82 10.56 7.56 0.28
C ARG A 82 10.48 8.69 1.30
N LEU A 83 10.31 8.37 2.59
CA LEU A 83 10.17 9.36 3.67
C LEU A 83 11.45 10.17 3.91
N HIS A 84 12.60 9.68 3.48
CA HIS A 84 13.91 10.25 3.79
C HIS A 84 14.82 10.42 2.56
N ALA A 85 14.24 10.52 1.36
CA ALA A 85 14.96 10.53 0.08
C ALA A 85 16.15 11.51 0.03
N GLU A 86 15.94 12.77 0.43
CA GLU A 86 17.01 13.78 0.48
C GLU A 86 17.98 13.60 1.67
N ARG A 87 17.54 12.98 2.76
CA ARG A 87 18.37 12.75 3.96
C ARG A 87 19.32 11.57 3.81
N LEU A 88 18.89 10.51 3.14
CA LEU A 88 19.69 9.30 2.85
C LEU A 88 20.72 9.53 1.73
N ARG A 89 20.71 10.73 1.10
CA ARG A 89 21.59 11.14 0.01
C ARG A 89 23.09 11.19 0.40
N PRO A 90 23.50 11.53 1.65
CA PRO A 90 24.91 11.59 2.05
C PRO A 90 25.35 10.71 3.25
N MET A 91 24.43 10.01 3.94
CA MET A 91 24.66 9.25 5.19
C MET A 91 23.73 8.02 5.24
N LEU A 92 24.10 6.81 5.70
CA LEU A 92 25.39 6.16 6.05
C LEU A 92 25.95 6.29 7.50
N VAL A 93 25.27 6.92 8.49
CA VAL A 93 25.55 6.92 9.98
C VAL A 93 24.51 7.75 10.78
N GLY A 94 24.27 7.62 12.12
CA GLY A 94 24.74 6.68 13.16
C GLY A 94 24.60 7.16 14.65
N HIS A 95 24.41 6.20 15.58
CA HIS A 95 24.53 6.17 17.09
C HIS A 95 23.55 6.95 18.08
N PRO A 96 23.14 6.39 19.29
CA PRO A 96 21.74 6.46 19.84
C PRO A 96 21.45 6.55 21.41
N GLY A 97 20.17 6.41 21.90
CA GLY A 97 19.68 6.34 23.35
C GLY A 97 18.21 5.81 23.60
N ARG A 98 17.70 5.45 24.85
CA ARG A 98 16.54 4.49 25.12
C ARG A 98 15.57 4.61 26.38
N LYS A 99 14.30 4.03 26.36
CA LYS A 99 13.46 3.26 27.42
C LYS A 99 11.90 3.06 27.14
N ARG A 100 10.96 2.67 28.09
CA ARG A 100 10.27 1.34 28.37
C ARG A 100 8.80 1.46 29.01
N LEU A 101 7.96 0.37 29.09
CA LEU A 101 6.72 0.06 29.97
C LEU A 101 5.31 0.69 29.64
N THR A 102 4.05 0.32 30.07
CA THR A 102 3.22 -0.79 30.78
C THR A 102 1.70 -0.67 30.31
N VAL A 103 0.51 -1.25 30.73
CA VAL A 103 -0.18 -2.18 31.74
C VAL A 103 -1.47 -2.82 31.09
N PRO A 104 -1.77 -4.16 31.07
CA PRO A 104 -2.91 -4.78 31.82
C PRO A 104 -2.78 -6.33 32.12
N VAL A 105 -3.86 -7.00 32.58
CA VAL A 105 -4.15 -8.48 32.48
C VAL A 105 -5.60 -8.66 31.99
N GLY A 106 -5.94 -9.70 31.18
CA GLY A 106 -7.35 -9.97 30.82
C GLY A 106 -7.61 -11.04 29.74
N GLY A 107 -8.89 -11.17 29.34
CA GLY A 107 -9.42 -12.04 28.26
C GLY A 107 -10.97 -12.08 28.25
N PRO A 108 -11.66 -12.43 27.13
CA PRO A 108 -13.13 -12.29 26.97
C PRO A 108 -14.01 -13.36 27.69
N LEU A 109 -15.31 -13.45 27.34
CA LEU A 109 -16.37 -14.13 28.12
C LEU A 109 -17.21 -15.19 27.34
N PRO A 110 -17.96 -16.11 28.03
CA PRO A 110 -18.76 -17.16 27.40
C PRO A 110 -20.15 -16.71 26.90
N VAL A 111 -20.68 -17.39 25.87
CA VAL A 111 -21.87 -16.94 25.11
C VAL A 111 -23.07 -17.88 25.07
N ASP A 112 -22.96 -19.14 25.53
CA ASP A 112 -24.05 -20.12 25.51
C ASP A 112 -24.17 -20.93 26.82
N ALA A 113 -25.32 -21.58 27.02
CA ALA A 113 -25.64 -22.26 28.27
C ALA A 113 -24.71 -23.45 28.59
N ALA A 114 -24.22 -24.18 27.59
CA ALA A 114 -23.30 -25.30 27.81
C ALA A 114 -21.89 -24.80 28.17
N SER A 115 -21.46 -23.70 27.54
CA SER A 115 -20.22 -23.00 27.88
C SER A 115 -20.26 -22.44 29.31
N TRP A 116 -21.38 -21.84 29.73
CA TRP A 116 -21.59 -21.39 31.12
C TRP A 116 -21.67 -22.56 32.12
N GLN A 117 -22.27 -23.70 31.74
CA GLN A 117 -22.26 -24.92 32.55
C GLN A 117 -20.83 -25.45 32.77
N HIS A 118 -20.04 -25.56 31.70
CA HIS A 118 -18.66 -26.04 31.80
C HIS A 118 -17.78 -25.12 32.66
N LEU A 119 -17.95 -23.79 32.53
CA LEU A 119 -17.20 -22.80 33.31
C LEU A 119 -17.46 -22.95 34.83
N ALA A 120 -18.72 -23.10 35.24
CA ALA A 120 -19.06 -23.26 36.66
C ALA A 120 -18.55 -24.59 37.23
N GLU A 121 -18.51 -25.66 36.44
CA GLU A 121 -17.87 -26.91 36.88
C GLU A 121 -16.36 -26.74 37.16
N GLN A 122 -15.65 -25.94 36.36
CA GLN A 122 -14.22 -25.69 36.57
C GLN A 122 -14.00 -24.87 37.85
N PHE A 123 -14.76 -23.79 38.06
CA PHE A 123 -14.69 -23.01 39.30
C PHE A 123 -15.06 -23.85 40.52
N GLY A 124 -16.11 -24.67 40.45
CA GLY A 124 -16.53 -25.54 41.55
C GLY A 124 -15.45 -26.55 41.96
N LYS A 125 -14.75 -27.16 40.98
CA LYS A 125 -13.63 -28.09 41.24
C LYS A 125 -12.42 -27.41 41.86
N LEU A 126 -12.10 -26.18 41.44
CA LEU A 126 -11.00 -25.39 42.01
C LEU A 126 -11.32 -24.92 43.43
N LEU A 127 -12.55 -24.43 43.67
CA LEU A 127 -13.00 -24.01 45.00
C LEU A 127 -13.03 -25.19 45.99
N ALA A 128 -13.56 -26.35 45.58
CA ALA A 128 -13.63 -27.55 46.40
C ALA A 128 -12.26 -28.17 46.77
N ALA A 129 -11.16 -27.71 46.16
CA ALA A 129 -9.79 -28.07 46.56
C ALA A 129 -9.24 -27.16 47.68
N GLU A 130 -9.82 -25.97 47.88
CA GLU A 130 -9.33 -24.91 48.77
C GLU A 130 -10.25 -24.64 49.98
N VAL A 131 -11.41 -25.30 50.08
CA VAL A 131 -12.39 -25.15 51.18
C VAL A 131 -12.83 -26.50 51.75
N THR A 132 -13.26 -26.53 53.01
CA THR A 132 -13.90 -27.71 53.62
C THR A 132 -15.39 -27.76 53.29
N ASP A 133 -15.97 -28.96 53.40
CA ASP A 133 -17.42 -29.20 53.34
C ASP A 133 -18.08 -28.71 52.03
N ALA A 134 -17.34 -28.71 50.91
CA ALA A 134 -17.84 -28.31 49.59
C ALA A 134 -18.93 -29.27 49.05
N ASP A 135 -18.91 -30.52 49.49
CA ASP A 135 -19.90 -31.56 49.19
C ASP A 135 -21.29 -31.26 49.79
N LEU A 136 -21.38 -30.43 50.83
CA LEU A 136 -22.64 -29.93 51.40
C LEU A 136 -23.56 -29.24 50.37
N PHE A 137 -23.00 -28.75 49.27
CA PHE A 137 -23.69 -28.01 48.21
C PHE A 137 -23.97 -28.84 46.94
N GLU A 138 -23.53 -30.11 46.87
CA GLU A 138 -23.84 -30.96 45.71
C GLU A 138 -25.29 -31.47 45.77
N CYS A 139 -26.05 -31.24 44.71
CA CYS A 139 -27.40 -31.80 44.55
C CYS A 139 -27.32 -33.21 43.95
N ASP A 140 -27.01 -34.20 44.78
CA ASP A 140 -26.79 -35.59 44.35
C ASP A 140 -28.05 -36.50 44.39
N PHE A 141 -29.11 -36.03 45.05
CA PHE A 141 -30.34 -36.75 45.39
C PHE A 141 -30.98 -37.55 44.24
N SER A 142 -31.83 -38.52 44.60
CA SER A 142 -32.51 -39.43 43.66
C SER A 142 -33.47 -38.78 42.65
N THR A 143 -33.72 -37.47 42.77
CA THR A 143 -34.50 -36.65 41.83
C THR A 143 -33.67 -35.63 41.05
N SER A 144 -32.36 -35.51 41.31
CA SER A 144 -31.50 -34.45 40.78
C SER A 144 -30.99 -34.77 39.37
N THR A 145 -31.39 -33.94 38.41
CA THR A 145 -30.86 -33.93 37.04
C THR A 145 -29.60 -33.06 36.94
N ASP A 146 -29.03 -32.95 35.74
CA ASP A 146 -27.89 -32.06 35.47
C ASP A 146 -28.22 -30.58 35.75
N VAL A 147 -29.50 -30.19 35.71
CA VAL A 147 -29.96 -28.83 36.05
C VAL A 147 -29.81 -28.57 37.55
N GLU A 148 -30.28 -29.47 38.41
CA GLU A 148 -30.12 -29.34 39.87
C GLU A 148 -28.65 -29.43 40.28
N ARG A 149 -27.87 -30.32 39.65
CA ARG A 149 -26.42 -30.46 39.88
C ARG A 149 -25.66 -29.18 39.53
N MET A 150 -26.03 -28.53 38.43
CA MET A 150 -25.51 -27.21 38.06
C MET A 150 -25.94 -26.13 39.07
N ALA A 151 -27.22 -26.11 39.47
CA ALA A 151 -27.75 -25.12 40.40
C ALA A 151 -27.05 -25.15 41.77
N GLY A 152 -26.83 -26.34 42.35
CA GLY A 152 -26.08 -26.50 43.60
C GLY A 152 -24.65 -25.95 43.52
N ARG A 153 -23.98 -26.15 42.38
CA ARG A 153 -22.62 -25.61 42.13
C ARG A 153 -22.60 -24.09 41.96
N ILE A 154 -23.64 -23.48 41.39
CA ILE A 154 -23.78 -22.02 41.38
C ILE A 154 -23.94 -21.49 42.82
N VAL A 155 -24.73 -22.17 43.66
CA VAL A 155 -24.92 -21.77 45.08
C VAL A 155 -23.64 -21.96 45.91
N LEU A 156 -22.83 -22.99 45.64
CA LEU A 156 -21.49 -23.13 46.22
C LEU A 156 -20.60 -21.92 45.88
N LEU A 157 -20.59 -21.49 44.61
CA LEU A 157 -19.80 -20.35 44.15
C LEU A 157 -20.28 -19.02 44.72
N ASP A 158 -21.60 -18.85 44.91
CA ASP A 158 -22.20 -17.67 45.56
C ASP A 158 -21.83 -17.61 47.06
N ALA A 159 -21.99 -18.72 47.78
CA ALA A 159 -21.72 -18.82 49.22
C ALA A 159 -20.26 -18.48 49.59
N TYR A 160 -19.31 -18.80 48.71
CA TYR A 160 -17.89 -18.50 48.89
C TYR A 160 -17.41 -17.22 48.17
N SER A 161 -18.27 -16.52 47.42
CA SER A 161 -17.95 -15.25 46.75
C SER A 161 -17.45 -14.12 47.67
N PRO A 162 -17.78 -14.04 48.98
CA PRO A 162 -17.19 -13.05 49.89
C PRO A 162 -15.70 -13.28 50.20
N TYR A 163 -15.18 -14.49 49.90
CA TYR A 163 -13.81 -14.90 50.22
C TYR A 163 -12.94 -15.10 48.97
N PHE A 164 -13.55 -15.43 47.83
CA PHE A 164 -12.84 -15.71 46.57
C PHE A 164 -13.37 -14.82 45.43
N SER A 165 -12.48 -14.03 44.83
CA SER A 165 -12.80 -13.19 43.67
C SER A 165 -12.75 -14.03 42.38
N GLN A 166 -13.89 -14.20 41.72
CA GLN A 166 -14.07 -15.13 40.59
C GLN A 166 -14.04 -14.39 39.24
N TRP A 167 -13.10 -14.75 38.37
CA TRP A 167 -12.87 -14.08 37.08
C TRP A 167 -12.75 -15.08 35.93
N ALA A 168 -13.64 -14.99 34.94
CA ALA A 168 -13.56 -15.78 33.72
C ALA A 168 -12.70 -15.07 32.67
N VAL A 169 -11.83 -15.82 31.98
CA VAL A 169 -10.84 -15.29 31.03
C VAL A 169 -10.77 -16.23 29.82
N CYS A 170 -11.35 -15.83 28.68
CA CYS A 170 -11.20 -16.57 27.43
C CYS A 170 -9.79 -16.43 26.85
N VAL A 171 -9.34 -17.49 26.17
CA VAL A 171 -7.98 -17.64 25.65
C VAL A 171 -7.96 -17.38 24.15
N CYS A 172 -7.02 -16.56 23.67
CA CYS A 172 -6.69 -16.41 22.25
C CYS A 172 -5.32 -17.04 21.96
N GLY A 173 -5.08 -17.49 20.71
CA GLY A 173 -3.88 -18.24 20.36
C GLY A 173 -3.91 -18.82 18.95
N ILE A 174 -2.75 -19.19 18.42
CA ILE A 174 -2.60 -19.86 17.12
C ILE A 174 -2.31 -21.35 17.36
N PRO A 175 -3.16 -22.30 16.92
CA PRO A 175 -2.95 -23.73 17.18
C PRO A 175 -1.65 -24.27 16.55
N SER A 176 -1.34 -23.85 15.32
CA SER A 176 -0.11 -24.25 14.63
C SER A 176 0.32 -23.28 13.55
N ILE A 177 1.63 -23.27 13.27
CA ILE A 177 2.25 -22.48 12.20
C ILE A 177 2.95 -23.43 11.23
N THR A 178 2.77 -23.19 9.94
CA THR A 178 3.50 -23.85 8.84
C THR A 178 4.43 -22.84 8.16
N LEU A 179 5.73 -23.10 8.19
CA LEU A 179 6.73 -22.37 7.42
C LEU A 179 6.98 -23.10 6.10
N THR A 180 6.69 -22.42 4.99
CA THR A 180 6.97 -22.94 3.63
C THR A 180 8.42 -22.62 3.20
N GLY A 181 8.80 -22.97 1.97
CA GLY A 181 10.18 -22.87 1.48
C GLY A 181 11.17 -23.84 2.13
N THR A 182 12.46 -23.56 1.98
CA THR A 182 13.60 -24.28 2.57
C THR A 182 14.29 -23.45 3.65
N VAL A 183 15.09 -24.08 4.51
CA VAL A 183 15.94 -23.39 5.51
C VAL A 183 16.85 -22.34 4.84
N GLU A 184 17.29 -22.59 3.61
CA GLU A 184 18.20 -21.71 2.89
C GLU A 184 17.52 -20.46 2.32
N ASP A 185 16.19 -20.47 2.16
CA ASP A 185 15.43 -19.28 1.80
C ASP A 185 15.31 -18.35 3.02
N TRP A 186 15.06 -18.92 4.21
CA TRP A 186 15.05 -18.20 5.48
C TRP A 186 16.44 -17.64 5.85
N ARG A 187 17.54 -18.38 5.58
CA ARG A 187 18.91 -17.85 5.73
C ARG A 187 19.18 -16.67 4.79
N ARG A 188 18.71 -16.75 3.54
CA ARG A 188 18.82 -15.62 2.59
C ARG A 188 18.00 -14.41 3.02
N ILE A 189 16.87 -14.58 3.71
CA ILE A 189 16.17 -13.46 4.37
C ILE A 189 17.00 -12.90 5.51
N ARG A 190 17.50 -13.74 6.42
CA ARG A 190 18.33 -13.32 7.55
C ARG A 190 19.56 -12.52 7.11
N ALA A 191 20.27 -12.97 6.07
CA ALA A 191 21.43 -12.27 5.50
C ALA A 191 21.08 -10.99 4.72
N ARG A 192 19.84 -10.86 4.21
CA ARG A 192 19.35 -9.59 3.65
C ARG A 192 19.03 -8.57 4.76
N VAL A 193 18.52 -9.02 5.91
CA VAL A 193 18.24 -8.16 7.07
C VAL A 193 19.50 -7.46 7.59
N ASP A 194 20.65 -8.14 7.66
CA ASP A 194 21.92 -7.47 8.05
C ASP A 194 22.30 -6.33 7.10
N ARG A 195 21.95 -6.45 5.81
CA ARG A 195 22.23 -5.43 4.80
C ARG A 195 21.27 -4.23 4.84
N LEU A 196 20.19 -4.29 5.62
CA LEU A 196 19.25 -3.16 5.73
C LEU A 196 19.83 -2.00 6.55
N ALA A 197 20.80 -2.24 7.43
CA ALA A 197 21.53 -1.20 8.16
C ALA A 197 22.23 -0.18 7.21
N ALA A 198 22.49 -0.55 5.95
CA ALA A 198 23.02 0.37 4.93
C ALA A 198 22.05 1.50 4.51
N PHE A 199 20.81 1.48 5.02
CA PHE A 199 19.76 2.48 4.77
C PHE A 199 19.29 3.16 6.07
N ASP A 200 20.18 3.37 7.05
CA ASP A 200 19.87 3.92 8.40
C ASP A 200 18.82 3.11 9.22
N LEU A 201 18.55 1.86 8.84
CA LEU A 201 17.52 1.01 9.45
C LEU A 201 18.02 0.18 10.65
N ASP A 202 19.18 0.48 11.24
CA ASP A 202 19.74 -0.23 12.41
C ASP A 202 18.71 -0.43 13.53
N GLY A 203 17.94 0.62 13.84
CA GLY A 203 16.89 0.59 14.86
C GLY A 203 15.90 -0.57 14.68
N TRP A 204 15.51 -0.80 13.42
CA TRP A 204 14.60 -1.86 12.98
C TRP A 204 15.31 -3.21 12.81
N CYS A 205 16.55 -3.23 12.32
CA CYS A 205 17.38 -4.43 12.20
C CYS A 205 17.56 -5.14 13.55
N ARG A 206 17.68 -4.39 14.66
CA ARG A 206 17.70 -4.94 16.04
C ARG A 206 16.47 -5.79 16.37
N SER A 207 15.31 -5.53 15.76
CA SER A 207 14.10 -6.36 15.89
C SER A 207 14.06 -7.46 14.82
N LEU A 208 14.31 -7.14 13.55
CA LEU A 208 14.19 -8.08 12.44
C LEU A 208 15.19 -9.25 12.50
N ALA A 209 16.44 -9.00 12.90
CA ALA A 209 17.50 -10.01 12.93
C ALA A 209 17.14 -11.22 13.82
N PRO A 210 16.88 -11.04 15.14
CA PRO A 210 16.50 -12.16 16.00
C PRO A 210 15.15 -12.80 15.64
N ILE A 211 14.22 -12.07 15.00
CA ILE A 211 13.01 -12.68 14.42
C ILE A 211 13.41 -13.63 13.28
N ALA A 212 14.20 -13.18 12.32
CA ALA A 212 14.64 -13.98 11.18
C ALA A 212 15.51 -15.19 11.60
N ASP A 213 16.31 -15.07 12.67
CA ASP A 213 17.04 -16.19 13.26
C ASP A 213 16.08 -17.29 13.77
N GLN A 214 14.95 -16.92 14.38
CA GLN A 214 13.92 -17.88 14.81
C GLN A 214 13.18 -18.54 13.63
N PHE A 215 12.97 -17.83 12.50
CA PHE A 215 12.50 -18.45 11.25
C PHE A 215 13.50 -19.50 10.73
N VAL A 216 14.80 -19.20 10.75
CA VAL A 216 15.84 -20.16 10.33
C VAL A 216 15.87 -21.40 11.23
N ARG A 217 15.82 -21.21 12.57
CA ARG A 217 15.76 -22.31 13.55
C ARG A 217 14.53 -23.19 13.34
N ALA A 218 13.34 -22.58 13.31
CA ALA A 218 12.08 -23.30 13.20
C ALA A 218 11.91 -24.03 11.87
N ALA A 219 12.36 -23.42 10.75
CA ALA A 219 12.39 -24.10 9.45
C ALA A 219 13.37 -25.30 9.43
N GLY A 220 14.41 -25.28 10.27
CA GLY A 220 15.32 -26.39 10.52
C GLY A 220 14.84 -27.43 11.55
N GLY A 221 13.67 -27.23 12.15
CA GLY A 221 13.07 -28.12 13.16
C GLY A 221 13.36 -27.77 14.63
N ASP A 222 14.18 -26.74 14.90
CA ASP A 222 14.44 -26.23 16.25
C ASP A 222 13.43 -25.12 16.57
N VAL A 223 12.32 -25.49 17.22
CA VAL A 223 11.15 -24.60 17.41
C VAL A 223 11.10 -24.06 18.84
N ASP A 224 11.48 -22.79 18.98
CA ASP A 224 11.31 -22.00 20.20
C ASP A 224 9.84 -21.59 20.40
N ARG A 225 9.03 -22.50 20.95
CA ARG A 225 7.59 -22.25 21.16
C ARG A 225 7.32 -21.00 22.01
N ALA A 226 8.20 -20.67 22.96
CA ALA A 226 8.06 -19.49 23.80
C ALA A 226 8.16 -18.19 22.97
N PHE A 227 9.06 -18.14 21.98
CA PHE A 227 9.09 -17.06 20.99
C PHE A 227 7.85 -17.07 20.07
N TRP A 228 7.46 -18.22 19.52
CA TRP A 228 6.35 -18.28 18.55
C TRP A 228 4.98 -17.89 19.15
N ARG A 229 4.73 -18.14 20.44
CA ARG A 229 3.54 -17.64 21.16
C ARG A 229 3.48 -16.10 21.27
N ARG A 230 4.61 -15.39 21.09
CA ARG A 230 4.66 -13.92 21.08
C ARG A 230 4.39 -13.29 19.71
N ILE A 231 3.84 -14.04 18.75
CA ILE A 231 3.65 -13.54 17.37
C ILE A 231 2.68 -12.35 17.28
N TYR A 232 1.54 -12.37 18.00
CA TYR A 232 0.51 -11.32 17.89
C TYR A 232 0.24 -10.54 19.19
N ASN A 233 -0.32 -11.18 20.22
CA ASN A 233 -0.60 -10.59 21.53
C ASN A 233 -0.42 -11.66 22.62
N PRO A 234 0.83 -11.94 23.07
CA PRO A 234 1.05 -12.92 24.13
C PRO A 234 0.41 -12.48 25.45
N GLY A 235 -0.01 -13.44 26.28
CA GLY A 235 -0.81 -13.15 27.48
C GLY A 235 -0.15 -12.23 28.51
N ASP A 236 1.19 -12.26 28.61
CA ASP A 236 1.99 -11.37 29.48
C ASP A 236 2.21 -9.96 28.89
N ALA A 237 1.66 -9.67 27.71
CA ALA A 237 1.77 -8.38 27.03
C ALA A 237 0.50 -7.99 26.24
N TYR A 238 -0.67 -8.52 26.63
CA TYR A 238 -1.88 -8.45 25.80
C TYR A 238 -2.38 -7.00 25.63
N GLY A 239 -2.21 -6.44 24.42
CA GLY A 239 -2.44 -5.02 24.15
C GLY A 239 -3.91 -4.58 23.99
N GLY A 240 -4.87 -5.49 24.06
CA GLY A 240 -6.28 -5.16 23.82
C GLY A 240 -6.55 -4.75 22.36
N GLU A 241 -6.71 -3.45 22.12
CA GLU A 241 -6.90 -2.88 20.77
C GLU A 241 -5.61 -2.78 19.93
N VAL A 242 -4.44 -3.01 20.54
CA VAL A 242 -3.15 -3.02 19.84
C VAL A 242 -2.49 -4.39 19.85
N ALA A 243 -1.74 -4.69 18.80
CA ALA A 243 -0.76 -5.76 18.72
C ALA A 243 0.55 -5.32 19.39
N THR A 244 1.09 -6.17 20.27
CA THR A 244 2.37 -5.97 20.97
C THR A 244 3.43 -7.01 20.58
N GLY A 245 2.99 -8.13 20.00
CA GLY A 245 3.82 -9.24 19.55
C GLY A 245 4.72 -8.92 18.36
N TRP A 246 5.67 -9.81 18.09
CA TRP A 246 6.77 -9.52 17.17
C TRP A 246 6.35 -9.39 15.70
N ALA A 247 5.18 -9.88 15.27
CA ALA A 247 4.69 -9.64 13.91
C ALA A 247 4.41 -8.14 13.65
N ALA A 248 3.99 -7.39 14.67
CA ALA A 248 3.82 -5.94 14.57
C ALA A 248 5.16 -5.21 14.32
N ARG A 249 6.30 -5.85 14.60
CA ARG A 249 7.65 -5.29 14.34
C ARG A 249 8.10 -5.44 12.88
N PHE A 250 7.31 -6.07 12.00
CA PHE A 250 7.56 -6.04 10.55
C PHE A 250 7.20 -4.69 9.90
N TYR A 251 6.59 -3.77 10.63
CA TYR A 251 6.18 -2.46 10.12
C TYR A 251 7.02 -1.37 10.80
N PRO A 252 7.95 -0.70 10.09
CA PRO A 252 8.81 0.31 10.71
C PRO A 252 8.07 1.63 10.98
N TYR A 253 6.96 1.84 10.28
CA TYR A 253 6.12 3.03 10.32
C TYR A 253 4.65 2.66 10.36
N LEU A 254 3.84 3.61 10.81
CA LEU A 254 2.41 3.50 11.08
C LEU A 254 1.65 4.64 10.42
N ASP A 255 0.41 4.37 10.01
CA ASP A 255 -0.56 5.40 9.61
C ASP A 255 -1.16 6.03 10.86
N ARG A 256 -1.13 7.37 10.95
CA ARG A 256 -2.08 8.10 11.80
C ARG A 256 -2.68 9.23 11.01
N LEU A 257 -4.00 9.35 11.10
CA LEU A 257 -4.78 10.42 10.47
C LEU A 257 -4.61 10.50 8.93
N GLY A 258 -4.22 9.39 8.28
CA GLY A 258 -3.95 9.31 6.83
C GLY A 258 -2.48 9.57 6.45
N VAL A 259 -1.59 9.72 7.43
CA VAL A 259 -0.15 9.94 7.20
C VAL A 259 0.64 8.73 7.67
N LEU A 260 1.22 8.01 6.70
CA LEU A 260 2.00 6.80 6.89
C LEU A 260 3.50 7.13 7.07
N ASP A 261 3.84 7.86 8.15
CA ASP A 261 5.22 8.27 8.48
C ASP A 261 5.63 8.10 9.95
N HIS A 262 4.70 7.72 10.84
CA HIS A 262 4.94 7.69 12.28
C HIS A 262 5.78 6.45 12.68
N PRO A 263 6.96 6.59 13.31
CA PRO A 263 7.78 5.44 13.69
C PRO A 263 7.07 4.47 14.64
N ASN A 264 7.19 3.17 14.39
CA ASN A 264 6.59 2.15 15.24
C ASN A 264 7.23 2.12 16.63
N PRO A 265 6.48 2.38 17.73
CA PRO A 265 7.04 2.54 19.07
C PRO A 265 7.56 1.22 19.68
N LEU A 266 7.21 0.06 19.11
CA LEU A 266 7.79 -1.23 19.53
C LEU A 266 9.28 -1.33 19.19
N LEU A 267 9.79 -0.61 18.18
CA LEU A 267 11.18 -0.76 17.70
C LEU A 267 12.25 -0.17 18.64
N GLU A 268 11.85 0.67 19.61
CA GLU A 268 12.72 1.12 20.71
C GLU A 268 12.68 0.22 21.95
N LEU A 269 11.77 -0.76 21.97
CA LEU A 269 11.76 -1.83 22.97
C LEU A 269 12.63 -3.02 22.52
N PRO A 270 13.29 -3.74 23.45
CA PRO A 270 13.85 -5.07 23.18
C PRO A 270 12.82 -5.99 22.49
N LEU A 271 13.26 -6.95 21.66
CA LEU A 271 12.36 -7.80 20.85
C LEU A 271 11.22 -8.44 21.65
N ASP A 272 11.54 -8.95 22.83
CA ASP A 272 10.65 -9.71 23.68
C ASP A 272 9.68 -8.83 24.48
N GLU A 273 9.99 -7.55 24.63
CA GLU A 273 9.17 -6.53 25.29
C GLU A 273 8.06 -5.99 24.37
N PRO A 274 6.98 -5.40 24.90
CA PRO A 274 6.70 -5.17 26.32
C PRO A 274 6.43 -6.49 27.06
N ARG A 275 6.70 -6.52 28.38
CA ARG A 275 6.67 -7.73 29.22
C ARG A 275 6.23 -7.46 30.65
N ASP A 276 5.80 -8.55 31.30
CA ASP A 276 5.48 -8.66 32.72
C ASP A 276 4.42 -7.65 33.15
N ILE A 277 3.25 -7.85 32.58
CA ILE A 277 2.12 -6.95 32.64
C ILE A 277 0.95 -7.71 33.30
N ALA A 278 0.38 -7.39 34.47
CA ALA A 278 0.26 -6.20 35.35
C ALA A 278 -1.02 -5.36 35.12
N ALA A 279 -2.00 -5.49 36.03
CA ALA A 279 -3.44 -5.35 35.74
C ALA A 279 -4.14 -4.03 36.15
N ASP A 280 -3.44 -2.90 36.25
CA ASP A 280 -4.10 -1.65 36.67
C ASP A 280 -5.12 -1.14 35.63
N GLU A 281 -6.37 -0.97 36.10
CA GLU A 281 -7.48 -0.23 35.48
C GLU A 281 -7.90 -0.59 34.04
N GLY A 282 -7.46 -1.74 33.53
CA GLY A 282 -8.08 -2.42 32.39
C GLY A 282 -7.90 -1.75 31.02
N ARG A 283 -6.94 -0.84 30.87
CA ARG A 283 -6.62 -0.19 29.58
C ARG A 283 -5.11 -0.14 29.32
N TYR A 284 -4.67 -0.80 28.25
CA TYR A 284 -3.28 -0.70 27.81
C TYR A 284 -3.00 0.64 27.15
N HIS A 285 -2.09 1.39 27.77
CA HIS A 285 -1.64 2.71 27.31
C HIS A 285 -0.16 2.73 26.89
N GLY A 286 0.51 1.57 26.85
CA GLY A 286 1.91 1.44 26.46
C GLY A 286 2.13 1.30 24.94
N PRO A 287 3.38 1.09 24.51
CA PRO A 287 3.74 0.91 23.10
C PRO A 287 3.04 -0.30 22.46
N GLY A 288 2.42 -0.09 21.30
CA GLY A 288 1.78 -1.12 20.49
C GLY A 288 1.33 -0.55 19.15
N VAL A 289 0.78 -1.42 18.31
CA VAL A 289 0.33 -1.10 16.94
C VAL A 289 -1.13 -1.50 16.78
N ARG A 290 -2.03 -0.55 16.48
CA ARG A 290 -3.40 -0.89 16.07
C ARG A 290 -3.35 -1.50 14.67
N THR A 291 -4.18 -2.48 14.37
CA THR A 291 -4.26 -3.04 13.01
C THR A 291 -4.64 -1.99 11.96
N SER A 292 -5.48 -1.02 12.34
CA SER A 292 -5.85 0.14 11.52
C SER A 292 -4.70 1.13 11.24
N GLU A 293 -3.62 1.09 12.02
CA GLU A 293 -2.40 1.89 11.77
C GLU A 293 -1.48 1.20 10.73
N VAL A 294 -1.86 0.02 10.20
CA VAL A 294 -1.06 -0.78 9.26
C VAL A 294 -1.89 -1.11 8.00
N PRO A 295 -2.15 -0.12 7.13
CA PRO A 295 -3.06 -0.29 5.99
C PRO A 295 -2.49 -1.21 4.88
N ALA A 296 -3.38 -1.86 4.14
CA ALA A 296 -3.12 -2.75 3.01
C ALA A 296 -2.68 -2.00 1.72
N ILE A 297 -1.50 -1.38 1.73
CA ILE A 297 -0.99 -0.58 0.61
C ILE A 297 0.05 -1.37 -0.19
N LEU A 298 -0.23 -1.59 -1.49
CA LEU A 298 0.72 -2.14 -2.46
C LEU A 298 1.82 -1.11 -2.79
N SER A 299 3.04 -1.58 -3.08
CA SER A 299 4.09 -0.72 -3.62
C SER A 299 3.74 -0.33 -5.05
N ARG A 300 3.72 0.98 -5.35
CA ARG A 300 3.39 1.53 -6.68
C ARG A 300 4.65 2.09 -7.35
N ALA A 301 4.86 1.72 -8.61
CA ALA A 301 5.81 2.37 -9.51
C ALA A 301 5.08 2.81 -10.79
N VAL A 302 5.27 4.06 -11.21
CA VAL A 302 4.77 4.55 -12.51
C VAL A 302 5.82 4.27 -13.58
N VAL A 303 5.37 3.86 -14.76
CA VAL A 303 6.20 3.63 -15.94
C VAL A 303 5.57 4.40 -17.11
N GLU A 304 6.37 5.26 -17.73
CA GLU A 304 6.02 5.95 -18.97
C GLU A 304 6.27 5.04 -20.17
N VAL A 305 5.32 5.02 -21.12
CA VAL A 305 5.29 4.09 -22.26
C VAL A 305 5.09 4.88 -23.55
N ASN A 306 6.15 4.94 -24.36
CA ASN A 306 6.16 5.51 -25.70
C ASN A 306 5.77 4.43 -26.73
N ASP A 307 4.48 4.37 -27.08
CA ASP A 307 3.90 3.34 -27.94
C ASP A 307 3.95 3.76 -29.41
N ARG A 308 5.14 3.69 -30.02
CA ARG A 308 5.38 4.04 -31.44
C ARG A 308 4.64 3.15 -32.45
N VAL A 309 3.95 2.09 -32.00
CA VAL A 309 3.11 1.23 -32.85
C VAL A 309 1.65 1.68 -32.77
N GLY A 310 1.18 2.11 -31.61
CA GLY A 310 -0.12 2.78 -31.44
C GLY A 310 -0.14 4.26 -31.85
N GLY A 311 1.02 4.92 -31.93
CA GLY A 311 1.17 6.34 -32.24
C GLY A 311 1.08 7.29 -31.03
N ASP A 312 1.07 6.74 -29.80
CA ASP A 312 0.68 7.48 -28.59
C ASP A 312 1.62 7.28 -27.38
N ASN A 313 1.53 8.19 -26.41
CA ASN A 313 2.28 8.17 -25.17
C ASN A 313 1.34 8.00 -23.97
N ARG A 314 1.65 7.07 -23.06
CA ARG A 314 0.80 6.77 -21.90
C ARG A 314 1.64 6.39 -20.69
N ALA A 315 1.16 6.74 -19.49
CA ALA A 315 1.73 6.25 -18.24
C ALA A 315 0.85 5.15 -17.62
N VAL A 316 1.50 4.14 -17.03
CA VAL A 316 0.87 3.00 -16.36
C VAL A 316 1.49 2.79 -14.98
N ALA A 317 0.70 2.32 -14.02
CA ALA A 317 1.19 2.00 -12.68
C ALA A 317 1.29 0.49 -12.49
N LEU A 318 2.48 0.02 -12.11
CA LEU A 318 2.71 -1.30 -11.55
C LEU A 318 2.47 -1.25 -10.04
N HIS A 319 1.51 -2.02 -9.55
CA HIS A 319 1.22 -2.20 -8.14
C HIS A 319 1.60 -3.61 -7.71
N GLY A 320 2.41 -3.77 -6.66
CA GLY A 320 2.90 -5.09 -6.22
C GLY A 320 3.13 -5.20 -4.72
N GLY A 321 2.94 -6.40 -4.18
CA GLY A 321 3.07 -6.68 -2.75
C GLY A 321 2.26 -7.89 -2.31
N LEU A 322 1.75 -7.86 -1.07
CA LEU A 322 0.72 -8.78 -0.61
C LEU A 322 -0.66 -8.25 -1.04
N VAL A 323 -1.40 -9.04 -1.81
CA VAL A 323 -2.72 -8.64 -2.38
C VAL A 323 -3.91 -9.14 -1.55
N GLY A 324 -3.67 -9.99 -0.56
CA GLY A 324 -4.72 -10.49 0.33
C GLY A 324 -4.28 -11.73 1.12
N VAL A 325 -5.25 -12.33 1.79
CA VAL A 325 -5.11 -13.59 2.54
C VAL A 325 -5.96 -14.65 1.85
N VAL A 326 -5.50 -15.90 1.79
CA VAL A 326 -6.33 -17.06 1.44
C VAL A 326 -6.54 -17.98 2.63
N GLN A 327 -7.60 -18.76 2.57
CA GLN A 327 -7.82 -19.90 3.45
C GLN A 327 -7.48 -21.19 2.67
N ASP A 328 -6.57 -21.99 3.21
CA ASP A 328 -6.30 -23.34 2.71
C ASP A 328 -7.32 -24.35 3.27
N GLY A 329 -7.41 -25.55 2.68
CA GLY A 329 -8.52 -26.49 2.92
C GLY A 329 -8.61 -27.11 4.32
N ASP A 330 -7.60 -26.92 5.16
CA ASP A 330 -7.56 -27.23 6.60
C ASP A 330 -7.98 -26.04 7.48
N GLY A 331 -8.42 -24.95 6.87
CA GLY A 331 -8.77 -23.69 7.51
C GLY A 331 -7.59 -22.74 7.73
N ALA A 332 -6.37 -23.10 7.31
CA ALA A 332 -5.19 -22.30 7.58
C ALA A 332 -5.18 -20.98 6.82
N LEU A 333 -4.81 -19.89 7.50
CA LEU A 333 -4.72 -18.56 6.89
C LEU A 333 -3.33 -18.32 6.29
N ARG A 334 -3.27 -17.81 5.07
CA ARG A 334 -2.01 -17.61 4.34
C ARG A 334 -2.00 -16.29 3.55
N PRO A 335 -1.11 -15.33 3.87
CA PRO A 335 -0.90 -14.16 3.02
C PRO A 335 -0.41 -14.58 1.63
N VAL A 336 -0.90 -13.91 0.58
CA VAL A 336 -0.49 -14.17 -0.81
C VAL A 336 0.04 -12.92 -1.50
N ALA A 337 1.15 -13.10 -2.20
CA ALA A 337 1.75 -12.09 -3.06
C ALA A 337 1.00 -12.01 -4.40
N GLY A 338 1.02 -10.83 -5.02
CA GLY A 338 0.50 -10.58 -6.35
C GLY A 338 0.93 -9.21 -6.87
N TRP A 339 0.58 -8.93 -8.12
CA TRP A 339 0.73 -7.61 -8.72
C TRP A 339 -0.40 -7.33 -9.71
N HIS A 340 -0.62 -6.06 -10.02
CA HIS A 340 -1.47 -5.65 -11.14
C HIS A 340 -0.86 -4.46 -11.89
N LEU A 341 -1.27 -4.27 -13.14
CA LEU A 341 -0.98 -3.09 -13.96
C LEU A 341 -2.28 -2.29 -14.11
N ALA A 342 -2.26 -1.00 -13.77
CA ALA A 342 -3.39 -0.08 -13.94
C ALA A 342 -3.01 1.10 -14.84
N PRO A 343 -3.97 1.83 -15.45
CA PRO A 343 -3.70 3.12 -16.06
C PRO A 343 -3.16 4.10 -15.01
N ALA A 344 -2.24 4.98 -15.41
CA ALA A 344 -1.76 6.08 -14.57
C ALA A 344 -1.71 7.38 -15.39
N PRO A 345 -2.86 7.93 -15.82
CA PRO A 345 -2.88 9.17 -16.55
C PRO A 345 -2.20 10.28 -15.75
N VAL A 346 -1.44 11.13 -16.44
CA VAL A 346 -0.89 12.37 -15.89
C VAL A 346 -2.02 13.40 -15.91
N ASP A 347 -2.36 14.01 -14.77
CA ASP A 347 -3.32 15.11 -14.77
C ASP A 347 -2.63 16.41 -15.22
N ILE A 348 -3.36 17.25 -15.96
CA ILE A 348 -2.86 18.53 -16.41
C ILE A 348 -2.73 19.51 -15.24
N ASP A 349 -3.65 19.48 -14.27
CA ASP A 349 -3.61 20.44 -13.16
C ASP A 349 -2.42 20.18 -12.21
N ASP A 350 -2.07 18.91 -11.95
CA ASP A 350 -0.85 18.52 -11.21
C ASP A 350 0.44 19.05 -11.89
N VAL A 351 0.50 18.95 -13.22
CA VAL A 351 1.67 19.40 -14.01
C VAL A 351 1.75 20.92 -14.07
N LEU A 352 0.61 21.62 -14.16
CA LEU A 352 0.57 23.08 -14.11
C LEU A 352 0.93 23.62 -12.71
N ASP A 353 0.58 22.92 -11.63
CA ASP A 353 1.01 23.27 -10.27
C ASP A 353 2.51 23.03 -10.05
N ARG A 354 3.07 21.96 -10.63
CA ARG A 354 4.53 21.78 -10.67
C ARG A 354 5.23 22.92 -11.42
N ILE A 355 4.72 23.31 -12.59
CA ILE A 355 5.25 24.46 -13.34
C ILE A 355 5.19 25.74 -12.49
N ALA A 356 4.07 26.00 -11.83
CA ALA A 356 3.88 27.19 -11.00
C ALA A 356 4.70 27.22 -9.70
N ALA A 357 5.17 26.06 -9.22
CA ALA A 357 6.10 25.97 -8.10
C ALA A 357 7.58 26.10 -8.53
N GLU A 358 7.91 25.74 -9.78
CA GLU A 358 9.28 25.70 -10.30
C GLU A 358 9.68 26.93 -11.14
N HIS A 359 8.73 27.72 -11.67
CA HIS A 359 8.98 28.79 -12.65
C HIS A 359 8.22 30.10 -12.36
N ASP A 360 8.82 31.25 -12.72
CA ASP A 360 8.18 32.55 -12.67
C ASP A 360 7.09 32.69 -13.76
N ILE A 361 5.87 33.07 -13.35
CA ILE A 361 4.70 33.23 -14.25
C ILE A 361 4.33 34.72 -14.37
N GLU A 362 4.14 35.20 -15.60
CA GLU A 362 3.52 36.51 -15.86
C GLU A 362 1.98 36.41 -15.77
N PRO A 363 1.30 37.32 -15.02
CA PRO A 363 -0.16 37.31 -14.91
C PRO A 363 -0.89 37.41 -16.26
N LEU A 364 -2.03 36.74 -16.36
CA LEU A 364 -2.91 36.78 -17.54
C LEU A 364 -3.38 38.20 -17.87
N THR A 365 -3.31 38.53 -19.16
CA THR A 365 -3.81 39.77 -19.77
C THR A 365 -5.26 39.65 -20.27
N HIS A 366 -5.81 38.44 -20.36
CA HIS A 366 -7.15 38.12 -20.88
C HIS A 366 -7.78 36.93 -20.15
N ASP A 367 -9.09 37.01 -19.91
CA ASP A 367 -9.84 36.03 -19.09
C ASP A 367 -10.50 34.88 -19.89
N TRP A 368 -10.33 34.81 -21.22
CA TRP A 368 -11.00 33.82 -22.06
C TRP A 368 -10.12 33.30 -23.22
N TYR A 369 -10.17 31.98 -23.43
CA TYR A 369 -9.56 31.29 -24.56
C TYR A 369 -10.42 30.08 -24.98
N THR A 370 -10.34 29.68 -26.26
CA THR A 370 -11.05 28.52 -26.82
C THR A 370 -10.07 27.53 -27.43
N GLY A 371 -10.01 26.32 -26.87
CA GLY A 371 -9.14 25.24 -27.35
C GLY A 371 -9.53 23.89 -26.73
N THR A 372 -8.63 22.93 -26.81
CA THR A 372 -8.80 21.60 -26.19
C THR A 372 -8.72 21.70 -24.66
N ARG A 373 -9.24 20.69 -23.94
CA ARG A 373 -9.36 20.73 -22.47
C ARG A 373 -8.05 21.09 -21.76
N GLU A 374 -6.93 20.46 -22.14
CA GLU A 374 -5.62 20.70 -21.53
C GLU A 374 -5.07 22.09 -21.86
N VAL A 375 -5.32 22.62 -23.07
CA VAL A 375 -4.87 23.96 -23.49
C VAL A 375 -5.71 25.06 -22.83
N VAL A 376 -6.99 24.80 -22.58
CA VAL A 376 -7.85 25.68 -21.77
C VAL A 376 -7.46 25.64 -20.28
N ALA A 377 -6.96 24.51 -19.76
CA ALA A 377 -6.37 24.46 -18.41
C ALA A 377 -5.06 25.26 -18.35
N LEU A 378 -4.16 25.05 -19.32
CA LEU A 378 -2.90 25.79 -19.48
C LEU A 378 -3.10 27.31 -19.40
N TYR A 379 -3.91 27.87 -20.31
CA TYR A 379 -4.16 29.33 -20.36
C TYR A 379 -5.09 29.87 -19.27
N ARG A 380 -5.64 29.02 -18.39
CA ARG A 380 -6.32 29.48 -17.16
C ARG A 380 -5.37 29.65 -15.99
N ARG A 381 -4.22 28.98 -16.00
CA ARG A 381 -3.26 28.97 -14.89
C ARG A 381 -1.96 29.71 -15.21
N LEU A 382 -1.51 29.65 -16.47
CA LEU A 382 -0.28 30.27 -16.96
C LEU A 382 -0.63 31.32 -18.03
N GLY A 383 -0.18 32.57 -17.87
CA GLY A 383 -0.36 33.63 -18.86
C GLY A 383 0.74 33.60 -19.92
N ALA A 384 1.85 34.28 -19.62
CA ALA A 384 3.13 33.95 -20.25
C ALA A 384 4.03 33.28 -19.20
N VAL A 385 4.77 32.26 -19.62
CA VAL A 385 5.77 31.59 -18.78
C VAL A 385 6.96 31.22 -19.67
N SER A 386 8.16 31.25 -19.08
CA SER A 386 9.33 30.68 -19.72
C SER A 386 9.84 29.50 -18.92
N LEU A 387 9.90 28.34 -19.57
CA LEU A 387 10.33 27.09 -18.95
C LEU A 387 11.80 26.82 -19.31
N PHE A 388 12.48 26.07 -18.44
CA PHE A 388 13.85 25.59 -18.70
C PHE A 388 14.85 26.73 -18.96
N GLY A 389 14.74 27.83 -18.20
CA GLY A 389 15.69 28.94 -18.21
C GLY A 389 15.71 29.77 -19.50
N GLY A 390 14.59 29.82 -20.24
CA GLY A 390 14.50 30.56 -21.51
C GLY A 390 14.32 29.67 -22.75
N ALA A 391 14.52 28.35 -22.63
CA ALA A 391 14.54 27.46 -23.78
C ALA A 391 13.14 27.24 -24.38
N TRP A 392 12.10 27.17 -23.54
CA TRP A 392 10.71 27.12 -23.98
C TRP A 392 9.99 28.41 -23.53
N ARG A 393 9.09 28.92 -24.38
CA ARG A 393 8.26 30.08 -24.06
C ARG A 393 6.81 29.83 -24.44
N LEU A 394 5.89 29.93 -23.48
CA LEU A 394 4.45 29.94 -23.75
C LEU A 394 4.09 31.23 -24.49
N VAL A 395 3.43 31.10 -25.64
CA VAL A 395 2.96 32.23 -26.45
C VAL A 395 1.60 32.69 -25.89
N PRO A 396 1.38 33.99 -25.62
CA PRO A 396 0.09 34.49 -25.15
C PRO A 396 -1.06 34.16 -26.12
N PRO A 397 -2.30 33.92 -25.64
CA PRO A 397 -3.47 33.62 -26.47
C PRO A 397 -3.70 34.60 -27.64
N GLU A 398 -3.42 35.88 -27.44
CA GLU A 398 -3.56 36.95 -28.43
C GLU A 398 -2.44 36.99 -29.50
N LEU A 399 -1.38 36.17 -29.34
CA LEU A 399 -0.24 36.06 -30.25
C LEU A 399 -0.09 34.66 -30.89
N LEU A 400 -1.04 33.75 -30.67
CA LEU A 400 -0.93 32.36 -31.18
C LEU A 400 -0.87 32.31 -32.70
N ARG A 401 0.10 31.53 -33.19
CA ARG A 401 0.43 31.46 -34.61
C ARG A 401 -0.24 30.24 -35.23
N VAL A 402 -0.98 30.48 -36.31
CA VAL A 402 -1.76 29.46 -37.02
C VAL A 402 -0.94 29.00 -38.22
N ILE A 403 -0.57 27.72 -38.24
CA ILE A 403 0.36 27.15 -39.20
C ILE A 403 -0.35 26.22 -40.18
N ASP A 404 -0.28 26.58 -41.46
CA ASP A 404 -0.70 25.75 -42.59
C ASP A 404 0.32 24.62 -42.84
N TYR A 405 -0.16 23.38 -42.76
CA TYR A 405 0.59 22.16 -43.05
C TYR A 405 0.21 21.49 -44.39
N GLY A 406 -0.63 22.12 -45.21
CA GLY A 406 -0.86 21.75 -46.61
C GLY A 406 -1.83 20.59 -46.87
N ALA A 407 -2.78 20.33 -45.97
CA ALA A 407 -3.85 19.35 -46.21
C ALA A 407 -4.88 19.91 -47.21
N ALA A 408 -4.95 19.34 -48.41
CA ALA A 408 -5.51 20.00 -49.60
C ALA A 408 -7.03 20.29 -49.59
N ASP A 409 -7.82 19.68 -48.71
CA ASP A 409 -9.29 19.66 -48.77
C ASP A 409 -10.00 20.08 -47.46
N ARG A 410 -9.29 20.62 -46.44
CA ARG A 410 -9.89 21.05 -45.16
C ARG A 410 -9.23 22.30 -44.57
N TYR A 411 -9.93 22.97 -43.64
CA TYR A 411 -9.39 24.05 -42.79
C TYR A 411 -8.54 23.48 -41.64
N ASP A 412 -7.51 22.73 -42.02
CA ASP A 412 -6.69 21.89 -41.16
C ASP A 412 -5.37 22.63 -40.82
N PHE A 413 -5.29 23.21 -39.62
CA PHE A 413 -4.17 24.04 -39.16
C PHE A 413 -3.58 23.54 -37.83
N LEU A 414 -2.29 23.79 -37.62
CA LEU A 414 -1.63 23.59 -36.33
C LEU A 414 -1.61 24.91 -35.55
N MET A 415 -2.07 24.88 -34.30
CA MET A 415 -2.07 26.00 -33.36
C MET A 415 -0.75 25.98 -32.57
N ALA A 416 0.15 26.93 -32.83
CA ALA A 416 1.41 27.06 -32.10
C ALA A 416 1.17 27.54 -30.65
N VAL A 417 1.75 26.85 -29.67
CA VAL A 417 1.55 27.12 -28.22
C VAL A 417 2.86 27.50 -27.54
N PHE A 418 3.97 26.81 -27.84
CA PHE A 418 5.29 27.15 -27.30
C PHE A 418 6.30 27.44 -28.42
N ASP A 419 7.08 28.52 -28.27
CA ASP A 419 8.32 28.70 -29.03
C ASP A 419 9.43 27.79 -28.44
N LEU A 420 10.23 27.16 -29.31
CA LEU A 420 11.34 26.25 -28.97
C LEU A 420 12.70 26.85 -29.38
N PRO A 421 13.84 26.42 -28.78
CA PRO A 421 15.10 27.16 -28.88
C PRO A 421 15.83 26.96 -30.22
N ASP A 422 15.37 26.04 -31.06
CA ASP A 422 15.90 25.74 -32.40
C ASP A 422 15.09 26.41 -33.54
N GLY A 423 14.20 27.34 -33.18
CA GLY A 423 13.33 28.06 -34.10
C GLY A 423 12.12 27.26 -34.59
N ARG A 424 11.84 26.09 -34.01
CA ARG A 424 10.53 25.43 -34.13
C ARG A 424 9.53 26.03 -33.14
N VAL A 425 8.26 25.71 -33.34
CA VAL A 425 7.21 25.82 -32.33
C VAL A 425 6.65 24.45 -32.03
N LEU A 426 6.26 24.21 -30.77
CA LEU A 426 5.38 23.12 -30.38
C LEU A 426 3.94 23.61 -30.45
N GLY A 427 3.09 22.85 -31.14
CA GLY A 427 1.67 23.16 -31.27
C GLY A 427 0.81 21.93 -31.48
N TYR A 428 -0.50 22.13 -31.53
CA TYR A 428 -1.47 21.05 -31.63
C TYR A 428 -2.36 21.17 -32.87
N LEU A 429 -2.82 20.02 -33.35
CA LEU A 429 -3.92 19.86 -34.32
C LEU A 429 -4.97 18.90 -33.74
N VAL A 430 -6.19 18.94 -34.26
CA VAL A 430 -7.33 18.16 -33.70
C VAL A 430 -8.02 17.36 -34.80
N ASP A 431 -8.22 16.06 -34.57
CA ASP A 431 -9.11 15.25 -35.39
C ASP A 431 -10.57 15.59 -35.07
N GLY A 432 -11.23 16.34 -35.95
CA GLY A 432 -12.66 16.68 -35.82
C GLY A 432 -13.63 15.50 -35.86
N ARG A 433 -13.18 14.25 -36.05
CA ARG A 433 -14.02 13.03 -35.97
C ARG A 433 -13.94 12.31 -34.62
N THR A 434 -12.77 12.32 -33.97
CA THR A 434 -12.54 11.62 -32.69
C THR A 434 -12.29 12.57 -31.51
N GLU A 435 -12.20 13.87 -31.78
CA GLU A 435 -11.75 14.93 -30.86
C GLU A 435 -10.31 14.72 -30.32
N THR A 436 -9.55 13.78 -30.91
CA THR A 436 -8.16 13.50 -30.55
C THR A 436 -7.27 14.68 -30.89
N THR A 437 -6.51 15.14 -29.91
CA THR A 437 -5.46 16.16 -30.08
C THR A 437 -4.14 15.47 -30.44
N TYR A 438 -3.34 16.05 -31.32
CA TYR A 438 -1.99 15.58 -31.64
C TYR A 438 -0.99 16.72 -31.51
N TRP A 439 0.12 16.49 -30.80
CA TRP A 439 1.16 17.49 -30.54
C TRP A 439 2.37 17.30 -31.44
N ALA A 440 2.80 18.35 -32.15
CA ALA A 440 3.90 18.29 -33.12
C ALA A 440 4.80 19.52 -33.07
N ALA A 441 6.09 19.36 -33.43
CA ALA A 441 7.04 20.48 -33.51
C ALA A 441 7.46 20.79 -34.95
N VAL A 442 7.06 21.97 -35.42
CA VAL A 442 7.22 22.45 -36.81
C VAL A 442 8.05 23.73 -36.86
N ARG A 443 8.76 24.00 -37.95
CA ARG A 443 9.38 25.31 -38.19
C ARG A 443 8.42 26.21 -38.98
N PRO A 444 7.95 27.33 -38.41
CA PRO A 444 7.11 28.28 -39.14
C PRO A 444 7.92 29.08 -40.17
N VAL A 445 7.24 29.47 -41.23
CA VAL A 445 7.70 30.39 -42.28
C VAL A 445 6.61 31.42 -42.51
N ALA A 446 6.92 32.70 -42.32
CA ALA A 446 5.99 33.78 -42.62
C ALA A 446 5.64 33.81 -44.12
N GLN A 447 4.34 33.82 -44.44
CA GLN A 447 3.85 33.96 -45.81
C GLN A 447 3.57 35.43 -46.15
N GLN A 448 3.53 35.74 -47.45
CA GLN A 448 3.09 37.04 -47.95
C GLN A 448 1.88 36.86 -48.86
N ASN A 449 0.91 37.77 -48.75
CA ASN A 449 -0.21 37.89 -49.66
C ASN A 449 0.28 38.36 -51.05
N PRO A 450 -0.51 38.19 -52.13
CA PRO A 450 -0.12 38.61 -53.48
C PRO A 450 0.17 40.11 -53.67
N ASP A 451 -0.18 40.95 -52.69
CA ASP A 451 0.13 42.39 -52.65
C ASP A 451 1.42 42.74 -51.87
N GLY A 452 2.11 41.73 -51.31
CA GLY A 452 3.33 41.88 -50.52
C GLY A 452 3.09 42.15 -49.02
N THR A 453 1.84 42.21 -48.55
CA THR A 453 1.54 42.30 -47.11
C THR A 453 1.78 40.95 -46.41
N PRO A 454 2.13 40.91 -45.12
CA PRO A 454 2.21 39.65 -44.37
C PRO A 454 0.85 38.94 -44.34
N ALA A 455 0.84 37.64 -44.60
CA ALA A 455 -0.35 36.83 -44.44
C ALA A 455 -0.59 36.50 -42.95
N PRO A 456 -1.85 36.31 -42.52
CA PRO A 456 -2.17 35.91 -41.13
C PRO A 456 -1.86 34.43 -40.82
N LEU A 457 -1.51 33.64 -41.84
CA LEU A 457 -1.16 32.23 -41.72
C LEU A 457 0.34 32.04 -42.00
N GLU A 458 1.06 31.46 -41.06
CA GLU A 458 2.41 30.95 -41.32
C GLU A 458 2.31 29.59 -42.03
N ARG A 459 3.37 29.17 -42.72
CA ARG A 459 3.47 27.86 -43.35
C ARG A 459 4.52 27.00 -42.65
N MET A 460 4.28 25.71 -42.58
CA MET A 460 5.30 24.71 -42.20
C MET A 460 6.46 24.68 -43.22
N ALA A 461 7.71 24.77 -42.74
CA ALA A 461 8.91 24.68 -43.57
C ALA A 461 9.19 23.25 -44.05
N GLU A 462 8.99 22.29 -43.15
CA GLU A 462 9.24 20.87 -43.39
C GLU A 462 8.13 20.20 -44.24
N ALA A 463 8.46 19.07 -44.87
CA ALA A 463 7.45 18.13 -45.35
C ALA A 463 6.90 17.32 -44.15
N PRO A 464 5.61 16.92 -44.13
CA PRO A 464 5.00 16.22 -42.99
C PRO A 464 5.78 14.98 -42.51
N ALA A 465 6.39 14.21 -43.43
CA ALA A 465 7.21 13.04 -43.11
C ALA A 465 8.49 13.33 -42.29
N ALA A 466 8.93 14.60 -42.23
CA ALA A 466 10.06 15.02 -41.40
C ALA A 466 9.62 15.53 -40.01
N VAL A 467 8.35 15.88 -39.82
CA VAL A 467 7.83 16.52 -38.61
C VAL A 467 7.57 15.48 -37.51
N PRO A 468 8.19 15.61 -36.32
CA PRO A 468 7.93 14.72 -35.19
C PRO A 468 6.59 15.04 -34.52
N VAL A 469 5.87 13.99 -34.13
CA VAL A 469 4.66 14.02 -33.30
C VAL A 469 4.98 13.37 -31.95
N TYR A 470 4.45 13.91 -30.86
CA TYR A 470 4.78 13.52 -29.47
C TYR A 470 3.58 12.94 -28.70
N GLY A 471 2.69 12.23 -29.40
CA GLY A 471 1.45 11.67 -28.84
C GLY A 471 0.34 12.70 -28.63
N THR A 472 -0.64 12.33 -27.79
CA THR A 472 -1.96 13.00 -27.74
C THR A 472 -2.22 13.89 -26.53
N SER A 473 -1.53 13.68 -25.40
CA SER A 473 -1.72 14.47 -24.15
C SER A 473 -0.62 15.52 -23.96
N LEU A 474 -1.05 16.76 -23.70
CA LEU A 474 -0.18 17.84 -23.25
C LEU A 474 0.37 17.61 -21.85
N ALA A 475 -0.43 17.03 -20.94
CA ALA A 475 0.01 16.77 -19.56
C ALA A 475 1.22 15.82 -19.53
N PHE A 476 1.16 14.72 -20.28
CA PHE A 476 2.29 13.80 -20.44
C PHE A 476 3.50 14.51 -21.07
N LEU A 477 3.30 15.28 -22.15
CA LEU A 477 4.38 15.96 -22.87
C LEU A 477 5.09 17.01 -22.00
N LEU A 478 4.34 17.75 -21.17
CA LEU A 478 4.90 18.71 -20.24
C LEU A 478 5.59 18.03 -19.05
N ASN A 479 5.08 16.91 -18.52
CA ASN A 479 5.80 16.17 -17.47
C ASN A 479 7.15 15.62 -17.99
N ALA A 480 7.14 14.99 -19.16
CA ALA A 480 8.37 14.49 -19.79
C ALA A 480 9.37 15.62 -20.11
N ALA A 481 8.89 16.82 -20.46
CA ALA A 481 9.74 18.00 -20.60
C ALA A 481 10.32 18.46 -19.25
N LEU A 482 9.53 18.48 -18.17
CA LEU A 482 9.99 18.82 -16.82
C LEU A 482 11.05 17.86 -16.29
N ASP A 483 10.88 16.55 -16.49
CA ASP A 483 11.81 15.53 -16.01
C ASP A 483 13.09 15.40 -16.88
N SER A 484 13.09 15.98 -18.09
CA SER A 484 14.25 16.01 -19.00
C SER A 484 14.96 17.38 -19.11
N GLY A 485 14.40 18.44 -18.52
CA GLY A 485 14.89 19.81 -18.73
C GLY A 485 14.59 20.39 -20.11
N GLY A 486 13.53 19.90 -20.77
CA GLY A 486 13.02 20.40 -22.05
C GLY A 486 13.35 19.55 -23.29
N ASP A 487 13.97 18.38 -23.15
CA ASP A 487 14.27 17.46 -24.27
C ASP A 487 13.16 16.41 -24.49
N ILE A 488 12.21 16.75 -25.36
CA ILE A 488 11.10 15.87 -25.76
C ILE A 488 11.43 14.91 -26.91
N ALA A 489 12.69 14.79 -27.37
CA ALA A 489 13.03 13.87 -28.46
C ALA A 489 12.76 12.39 -28.13
N HIS A 490 12.82 12.03 -26.84
CA HIS A 490 12.55 10.67 -26.36
C HIS A 490 11.06 10.28 -26.44
N VAL A 491 10.13 11.25 -26.37
CA VAL A 491 8.67 11.04 -26.44
C VAL A 491 8.08 11.18 -27.85
N GLU A 492 8.91 11.27 -28.89
CA GLU A 492 8.42 11.16 -30.29
C GLU A 492 7.68 9.83 -30.48
N THR A 493 6.44 9.86 -30.93
CA THR A 493 5.63 8.67 -31.24
C THR A 493 5.71 8.30 -32.71
N GLU A 494 5.55 9.28 -33.60
CA GLU A 494 5.49 9.08 -35.05
C GLU A 494 5.82 10.36 -35.86
N ARG A 495 5.52 10.34 -37.15
CA ARG A 495 5.66 11.48 -38.07
C ARG A 495 4.30 12.00 -38.54
N LEU A 496 4.23 13.29 -38.87
CA LEU A 496 2.97 13.96 -39.17
C LEU A 496 2.26 13.38 -40.41
N ASP A 497 2.98 12.86 -41.41
CA ASP A 497 2.37 12.19 -42.56
C ASP A 497 1.55 10.95 -42.18
N ALA A 498 2.02 10.17 -41.20
CA ALA A 498 1.31 9.00 -40.67
C ALA A 498 0.04 9.40 -39.88
N VAL A 499 0.04 10.54 -39.18
CA VAL A 499 -1.17 11.11 -38.57
C VAL A 499 -2.14 11.60 -39.64
N LEU A 500 -1.68 12.41 -40.59
CA LEU A 500 -2.50 12.97 -41.66
C LEU A 500 -3.14 11.88 -42.54
N ALA A 501 -2.46 10.74 -42.74
CA ALA A 501 -3.04 9.58 -43.40
C ALA A 501 -4.31 9.06 -42.70
N ARG A 502 -4.33 9.06 -41.35
CA ARG A 502 -5.48 8.61 -40.54
C ARG A 502 -6.61 9.64 -40.47
N LEU A 503 -6.30 10.94 -40.55
CA LEU A 503 -7.33 11.99 -40.61
C LEU A 503 -8.13 11.98 -41.93
N ASN A 504 -7.52 11.43 -42.99
CA ASN A 504 -8.05 11.41 -44.35
C ASN A 504 -8.71 10.08 -44.77
N SER A 505 -8.46 8.98 -44.03
CA SER A 505 -9.23 7.74 -44.13
C SER A 505 -10.56 7.87 -43.36
#